data_AF-A0A957TST5-F1
#
_entry.id   AF-A0A957TST5-F1
#
_cell.length_a   1.000
_cell.length_b   1.000
_cell.length_c   1.000
_cell.angle_alpha   90.00
_cell.angle_beta   90.00
_cell.angle_gamma   90.00
#
_symmetry.space_group_name_H-M   'P 1'
#
loop_
_entity.id
_entity.type
_entity.pdbx_description
1 polymer ?
#
loop_
_entity_poly.entity_id
_entity_poly.type
_entity_poly.pdbx_seq_one_letter_code
_entity_poly.pdbx_strand_id
1 'polypeptide(L)'
;VPDATNVFDYNRFMYVRGNAFRYNDPSGHGIPYLTGGGSCTQIGMCYTMLSQQAAAKQEAEVALAVQATASVFLGDANDVVTVATGYDVIRGESVPYLSQEWGEALGWAALPFFSNSGIKAADEIVELTGARQNITNVLHQRALGLDPAIGGGFRAAEAATATRLESALGTRLVRDVTDTGDWMDTGGRIYDAVGPAPSQYFNLASFTGSINDHLYKQGVHRVVVDFTGMKSEHISQVQEYLGALSQSDQSRLLILGAN
;
A
#
# COMPACT_ATOMS: atom_id res chain seq x y z
N VAL A 1 -19.97 37.00 3.49
CA VAL A 1 -19.65 36.08 2.37
C VAL A 1 -18.32 35.43 2.72
N PRO A 2 -18.21 34.10 2.77
CA PRO A 2 -16.96 33.44 3.15
C PRO A 2 -15.85 33.72 2.12
N ASP A 3 -14.63 33.87 2.60
CA ASP A 3 -13.44 34.09 1.78
C ASP A 3 -12.87 32.74 1.33
N ALA A 4 -12.84 32.51 0.01
CA ALA A 4 -12.37 31.27 -0.58
C ALA A 4 -10.85 31.07 -0.49
N THR A 5 -10.10 32.04 0.04
CA THR A 5 -8.63 31.97 0.16
C THR A 5 -8.13 31.54 1.53
N ASN A 6 -9.03 31.36 2.52
CA ASN A 6 -8.66 30.95 3.88
C ASN A 6 -9.12 29.52 4.21
N VAL A 7 -8.17 28.59 4.23
CA VAL A 7 -8.40 27.14 4.46
C VAL A 7 -9.00 26.84 5.85
N PHE A 8 -8.86 27.75 6.83
CA PHE A 8 -9.40 27.54 8.17
C PHE A 8 -10.88 27.94 8.34
N ASP A 9 -11.46 28.74 7.45
CA ASP A 9 -12.88 29.09 7.52
C ASP A 9 -13.81 28.04 6.91
N TYR A 10 -13.31 27.22 5.97
CA TYR A 10 -14.10 26.16 5.34
C TYR A 10 -14.42 24.99 6.29
N ASN A 11 -13.51 24.71 7.25
CA ASN A 11 -13.67 23.58 8.17
C ASN A 11 -14.49 23.89 9.43
N ARG A 12 -14.91 25.15 9.64
CA ARG A 12 -15.69 25.53 10.84
C ARG A 12 -17.19 25.27 10.71
N PHE A 13 -17.69 24.99 9.50
CA PHE A 13 -19.13 24.81 9.26
C PHE A 13 -19.57 23.35 9.05
N MET A 14 -18.66 22.37 9.02
CA MET A 14 -19.06 20.96 8.88
C MET A 14 -19.21 20.19 10.21
N TYR A 15 -18.75 20.71 11.34
CA TYR A 15 -18.83 19.97 12.61
C TYR A 15 -19.18 20.85 13.81
N VAL A 16 -20.44 21.30 13.89
CA VAL A 16 -21.02 21.79 15.14
C VAL A 16 -22.45 21.25 15.30
N ARG A 17 -22.58 20.35 16.29
CA ARG A 17 -23.78 19.84 17.00
C ARG A 17 -24.42 18.55 16.46
N GLY A 18 -24.40 17.55 17.33
CA GLY A 18 -24.95 16.21 17.12
C GLY A 18 -26.49 16.15 16.99
N ASN A 19 -26.92 14.92 16.68
CA ASN A 19 -28.26 14.46 16.28
C ASN A 19 -28.65 14.77 14.83
N ALA A 20 -28.36 13.81 13.94
CA ALA A 20 -29.00 13.75 12.64
C ALA A 20 -30.48 13.37 12.78
N PHE A 21 -31.31 14.13 12.08
CA PHE A 21 -32.74 13.99 11.94
C PHE A 21 -33.18 12.54 11.66
N ARG A 22 -34.17 12.09 12.44
CA ARG A 22 -35.11 11.04 12.04
C ARG A 22 -35.81 11.50 10.76
N TYR A 23 -35.68 10.74 9.68
CA TYR A 23 -36.51 10.94 8.49
C TYR A 23 -37.95 10.51 8.81
N ASN A 24 -38.87 11.46 8.70
CA ASN A 24 -40.27 11.17 8.45
C ASN A 24 -40.37 10.66 7.01
N ASP A 25 -40.72 9.38 6.84
CA ASP A 25 -41.25 8.86 5.59
C ASP A 25 -42.76 9.21 5.50
N PRO A 26 -43.21 10.01 4.53
CA PRO A 26 -44.63 10.33 4.33
C PRO A 26 -45.39 9.30 3.49
N SER A 27 -44.82 8.12 3.17
CA SER A 27 -45.42 7.18 2.20
C SER A 27 -46.31 6.07 2.76
N GLY A 28 -46.51 5.96 4.08
CA GLY A 28 -47.56 5.13 4.69
C GLY A 28 -47.80 3.76 4.02
N HIS A 29 -46.84 2.84 4.11
CA HIS A 29 -47.06 1.45 3.69
C HIS A 29 -47.14 0.52 4.90
N GLY A 30 -48.38 0.09 5.20
CA GLY A 30 -48.67 -1.00 6.11
C GLY A 30 -48.39 -2.35 5.47
N ILE A 31 -47.81 -3.26 6.25
CA ILE A 31 -47.50 -4.64 5.86
C ILE A 31 -48.80 -5.47 5.93
N PRO A 32 -49.25 -6.15 4.86
CA PRO A 32 -50.32 -7.12 4.98
C PRO A 32 -49.76 -8.49 5.36
N TYR A 33 -50.32 -9.06 6.42
CA TYR A 33 -50.27 -10.47 6.77
C TYR A 33 -50.69 -11.35 5.58
N LEU A 34 -49.92 -12.38 5.25
CA LEU A 34 -50.39 -13.52 4.45
C LEU A 34 -49.99 -14.84 5.10
N THR A 35 -51.04 -15.50 5.60
CA THR A 35 -51.13 -16.89 6.07
C THR A 35 -51.44 -17.84 4.93
N GLY A 36 -50.87 -19.06 4.97
CA GLY A 36 -51.28 -20.26 4.21
C GLY A 36 -50.19 -20.73 3.23
N GLY A 37 -49.78 -21.99 3.11
CA GLY A 37 -50.31 -23.26 3.59
C GLY A 37 -50.30 -24.28 2.43
N GLY A 38 -49.37 -25.25 2.42
CA GLY A 38 -49.31 -26.42 1.53
C GLY A 38 -48.41 -26.25 0.29
N SER A 39 -47.61 -27.22 -0.18
CA SER A 39 -47.36 -28.61 0.20
C SER A 39 -45.94 -29.00 -0.22
N CYS A 40 -45.16 -29.51 0.74
CA CYS A 40 -43.88 -30.16 0.54
C CYS A 40 -44.10 -31.60 0.03
N THR A 41 -43.07 -32.22 -0.58
CA THR A 41 -42.92 -33.66 -0.93
C THR A 41 -43.03 -34.11 -2.39
N GLN A 42 -42.52 -33.36 -3.39
CA GLN A 42 -42.22 -33.99 -4.69
C GLN A 42 -41.08 -33.37 -5.53
N ILE A 43 -40.06 -32.78 -4.88
CA ILE A 43 -38.80 -32.37 -5.52
C ILE A 43 -37.61 -32.93 -4.71
N GLY A 44 -37.74 -34.16 -4.23
CA GLY A 44 -36.81 -34.73 -3.23
C GLY A 44 -35.77 -35.72 -3.77
N MET A 45 -35.91 -36.26 -4.98
CA MET A 45 -35.14 -37.45 -5.38
C MET A 45 -34.34 -37.35 -6.70
N CYS A 46 -34.34 -36.21 -7.38
CA CYS A 46 -33.38 -35.95 -8.47
C CYS A 46 -32.28 -34.94 -8.09
N TYR A 47 -32.32 -34.35 -6.88
CA TYR A 47 -31.38 -33.31 -6.45
C TYR A 47 -30.18 -33.83 -5.64
N THR A 48 -30.18 -35.09 -5.19
CA THR A 48 -29.22 -35.59 -4.19
C THR A 48 -27.90 -36.15 -4.72
N MET A 49 -27.75 -36.42 -6.02
CA MET A 49 -26.46 -36.88 -6.59
C MET A 49 -25.69 -35.82 -7.38
N LEU A 50 -26.36 -34.78 -7.91
CA LEU A 50 -25.68 -33.63 -8.53
C LEU A 50 -25.33 -32.53 -7.49
N SER A 51 -25.96 -32.54 -6.31
CA SER A 51 -25.66 -31.59 -5.23
C SER A 51 -24.44 -31.94 -4.39
N GLN A 52 -23.98 -33.20 -4.33
CA GLN A 52 -22.86 -33.54 -3.44
C GLN A 52 -21.47 -33.16 -3.97
N GLN A 53 -21.29 -33.00 -5.30
CA GLN A 53 -20.05 -32.49 -5.88
C GLN A 53 -20.09 -30.99 -6.20
N ALA A 54 -21.29 -30.40 -6.36
CA ALA A 54 -21.45 -28.94 -6.47
C ALA A 54 -21.45 -28.23 -5.10
N ALA A 55 -22.01 -28.84 -4.05
CA ALA A 55 -22.12 -28.20 -2.73
C ALA A 55 -20.78 -28.01 -2.02
N ALA A 56 -19.78 -28.89 -2.19
CA ALA A 56 -18.51 -28.71 -1.47
C ALA A 56 -17.66 -27.54 -2.00
N LYS A 57 -17.75 -27.25 -3.30
CA LYS A 57 -17.05 -26.11 -3.90
C LYS A 57 -17.83 -24.81 -3.69
N GLN A 58 -19.17 -24.90 -3.76
CA GLN A 58 -20.07 -23.76 -3.58
C GLN A 58 -20.21 -23.37 -2.11
N GLU A 59 -20.15 -24.28 -1.14
CA GLU A 59 -20.14 -23.93 0.29
C GLU A 59 -18.81 -23.28 0.72
N ALA A 60 -17.68 -23.66 0.12
CA ALA A 60 -16.39 -23.01 0.40
C ALA A 60 -16.34 -21.59 -0.20
N GLU A 61 -16.80 -21.41 -1.43
CA GLU A 61 -16.87 -20.10 -2.10
C GLU A 61 -17.95 -19.20 -1.47
N VAL A 62 -19.10 -19.77 -1.06
CA VAL A 62 -20.15 -19.05 -0.32
C VAL A 62 -19.71 -18.76 1.11
N ALA A 63 -19.00 -19.64 1.81
CA ALA A 63 -18.45 -19.34 3.12
C ALA A 63 -17.37 -18.24 3.03
N LEU A 64 -16.52 -18.26 2.00
CA LEU A 64 -15.54 -17.19 1.75
C LEU A 64 -16.22 -15.86 1.42
N ALA A 65 -17.28 -15.89 0.59
CA ALA A 65 -18.07 -14.71 0.25
C ALA A 65 -18.86 -14.18 1.46
N VAL A 66 -19.43 -15.05 2.29
CA VAL A 66 -20.11 -14.68 3.54
C VAL A 66 -19.12 -14.17 4.57
N GLN A 67 -17.89 -14.71 4.64
CA GLN A 67 -16.84 -14.23 5.54
C GLN A 67 -16.24 -12.89 5.06
N ALA A 68 -16.12 -12.68 3.75
CA ALA A 68 -15.77 -11.39 3.14
C ALA A 68 -16.87 -10.34 3.33
N THR A 69 -18.13 -10.74 3.22
CA THR A 69 -19.28 -9.85 3.46
C THR A 69 -19.42 -9.55 4.96
N ALA A 70 -19.24 -10.53 5.83
CA ALA A 70 -19.28 -10.34 7.29
C ALA A 70 -18.09 -9.49 7.79
N SER A 71 -16.93 -9.54 7.15
CA SER A 71 -15.81 -8.64 7.50
C SER A 71 -16.00 -7.21 6.98
N VAL A 72 -16.70 -7.04 5.84
CA VAL A 72 -17.12 -5.71 5.35
C VAL A 72 -18.25 -5.10 6.20
N PHE A 73 -19.16 -5.90 6.77
CA PHE A 73 -20.34 -5.42 7.50
C PHE A 73 -20.25 -5.52 9.04
N LEU A 74 -19.41 -6.38 9.61
CA LEU A 74 -19.31 -6.66 11.06
C LEU A 74 -17.87 -6.63 11.61
N GLY A 75 -16.86 -6.45 10.77
CA GLY A 75 -15.48 -6.20 11.20
C GLY A 75 -15.24 -4.70 11.44
N ASP A 76 -14.34 -4.37 12.38
CA ASP A 76 -13.86 -2.99 12.55
C ASP A 76 -13.46 -2.44 11.18
N ALA A 77 -14.14 -1.39 10.72
CA ALA A 77 -13.99 -0.77 9.40
C ALA A 77 -12.62 -0.10 9.16
N ASN A 78 -11.59 -0.50 9.91
CA ASN A 78 -10.23 0.02 9.89
C ASN A 78 -9.20 -0.95 9.26
N ASP A 79 -9.58 -2.18 8.88
CA ASP A 79 -8.70 -3.07 8.12
C ASP A 79 -9.00 -3.04 6.61
N VAL A 80 -8.26 -2.19 5.91
CA VAL A 80 -8.44 -1.87 4.48
C VAL A 80 -8.05 -3.04 3.57
N VAL A 81 -7.22 -3.98 4.04
CA VAL A 81 -6.84 -5.17 3.26
C VAL A 81 -8.05 -6.08 3.05
N THR A 82 -8.93 -6.17 4.04
CA THR A 82 -10.13 -7.02 3.96
C THR A 82 -11.19 -6.44 3.02
N VAL A 83 -11.33 -5.12 2.96
CA VAL A 83 -12.23 -4.43 2.02
C VAL A 83 -11.72 -4.54 0.58
N ALA A 84 -10.41 -4.35 0.36
CA ALA A 84 -9.80 -4.45 -0.96
C ALA A 84 -9.85 -5.88 -1.53
N THR A 85 -9.64 -6.90 -0.69
CA THR A 85 -9.73 -8.31 -1.11
C THR A 85 -11.16 -8.70 -1.49
N GLY A 86 -12.17 -8.17 -0.80
CA GLY A 86 -13.57 -8.31 -1.21
C GLY A 86 -13.87 -7.64 -2.56
N TYR A 87 -13.23 -6.50 -2.85
CA TYR A 87 -13.40 -5.74 -4.09
C TYR A 87 -12.71 -6.40 -5.30
N ASP A 88 -11.53 -6.99 -5.11
CA ASP A 88 -10.80 -7.69 -6.17
C ASP A 88 -11.43 -9.04 -6.55
N VAL A 89 -12.04 -9.75 -5.58
CA VAL A 89 -12.84 -10.97 -5.85
C VAL A 89 -14.04 -10.68 -6.75
N ILE A 90 -14.60 -9.47 -6.71
CA ILE A 90 -15.74 -9.05 -7.54
C ILE A 90 -15.32 -8.73 -8.99
N ARG A 91 -14.05 -8.40 -9.25
CA ARG A 91 -13.55 -8.00 -10.59
C ARG A 91 -12.88 -9.12 -11.39
N GLY A 92 -12.69 -10.31 -10.81
CA GLY A 92 -11.95 -11.43 -11.43
C GLY A 92 -12.65 -12.14 -12.58
N GLU A 93 -13.98 -12.03 -12.67
CA GLU A 93 -14.74 -12.37 -13.87
C GLU A 93 -15.71 -11.23 -14.06
N SER A 94 -15.95 -10.82 -15.31
CA SER A 94 -17.00 -9.87 -15.63
C SER A 94 -18.34 -10.43 -15.17
N VAL A 95 -18.72 -10.16 -13.91
CA VAL A 95 -20.09 -10.32 -13.44
C VAL A 95 -20.83 -9.19 -14.12
N PRO A 96 -21.56 -9.47 -15.22
CA PRO A 96 -22.40 -8.44 -15.78
C PRO A 96 -23.36 -8.08 -14.66
N TYR A 97 -23.60 -6.79 -14.46
CA TYR A 97 -24.77 -6.25 -13.78
C TYR A 97 -25.76 -7.35 -13.39
N LEU A 98 -25.83 -7.68 -12.08
CA LEU A 98 -26.84 -8.54 -11.45
C LEU A 98 -27.84 -9.06 -12.47
N SER A 99 -27.53 -10.19 -13.12
CA SER A 99 -28.46 -10.71 -14.11
C SER A 99 -29.79 -10.91 -13.40
N GLN A 100 -30.88 -10.57 -14.08
CA GLN A 100 -32.24 -10.62 -13.53
C GLN A 100 -32.55 -11.97 -12.85
N GLU A 101 -31.89 -13.04 -13.32
CA GLU A 101 -31.92 -14.41 -12.77
C GLU A 101 -31.46 -14.51 -11.31
N TRP A 102 -30.47 -13.72 -10.86
CA TRP A 102 -30.00 -13.74 -9.46
C TRP A 102 -30.95 -13.02 -8.49
N GLY A 103 -31.56 -11.93 -8.94
CA GLY A 103 -32.56 -11.19 -8.14
C GLY A 103 -33.82 -12.02 -7.89
N GLU A 104 -34.22 -12.82 -8.87
CA GLU A 104 -35.37 -13.73 -8.76
C GLU A 104 -35.08 -14.94 -7.86
N ALA A 105 -33.85 -15.48 -7.88
CA ALA A 105 -33.47 -16.64 -7.07
C ALA A 105 -33.37 -16.36 -5.56
N LEU A 106 -32.97 -15.15 -5.16
CA LEU A 106 -32.77 -14.80 -3.75
C LEU A 106 -33.99 -14.18 -3.07
N GLY A 107 -35.07 -13.92 -3.82
CA GLY A 107 -36.18 -13.10 -3.37
C GLY A 107 -35.71 -11.66 -3.19
N TRP A 108 -36.28 -10.74 -3.96
CA TRP A 108 -35.90 -9.33 -4.06
C TRP A 108 -35.83 -8.53 -2.73
N ALA A 109 -36.18 -9.15 -1.60
CA ALA A 109 -36.16 -8.56 -0.27
C ALA A 109 -34.79 -8.60 0.45
N ALA A 110 -33.77 -9.30 -0.08
CA ALA A 110 -32.57 -9.63 0.71
C ALA A 110 -31.24 -8.98 0.28
N LEU A 111 -31.20 -8.15 -0.77
CA LEU A 111 -29.95 -7.50 -1.16
C LEU A 111 -30.04 -5.99 -0.89
N PRO A 112 -29.22 -5.43 0.03
CA PRO A 112 -29.15 -3.98 0.18
C PRO A 112 -28.71 -3.41 -1.16
N PHE A 113 -29.57 -2.57 -1.74
CA PHE A 113 -29.29 -1.78 -2.92
C PHE A 113 -27.94 -1.08 -2.73
N PHE A 114 -26.89 -1.54 -3.40
CA PHE A 114 -25.70 -0.72 -3.60
C PHE A 114 -26.13 0.43 -4.50
N SER A 115 -26.59 1.51 -3.86
CA SER A 115 -26.91 2.73 -4.58
C SER A 115 -25.68 3.17 -5.38
N ASN A 116 -25.87 3.76 -6.57
CA ASN A 116 -24.78 4.35 -7.33
C ASN A 116 -23.95 5.34 -6.49
N SER A 117 -24.56 5.95 -5.46
CA SER A 117 -23.90 6.76 -4.44
C SER A 117 -22.93 5.98 -3.53
N GLY A 118 -23.25 4.74 -3.15
CA GLY A 118 -22.35 3.89 -2.36
C GLY A 118 -21.12 3.42 -3.13
N ILE A 119 -21.28 3.08 -4.41
CA ILE A 119 -20.16 2.72 -5.30
C ILE A 119 -19.23 3.92 -5.50
N LYS A 120 -19.80 5.11 -5.78
CA LYS A 120 -19.02 6.35 -5.90
C LYS A 120 -18.24 6.70 -4.63
N ALA A 121 -18.85 6.53 -3.46
CA ALA A 121 -18.18 6.78 -2.19
C ALA A 121 -17.03 5.79 -1.95
N ALA A 122 -17.18 4.51 -2.33
CA ALA A 122 -16.10 3.53 -2.22
C ALA A 122 -14.92 3.85 -3.15
N ASP A 123 -15.20 4.21 -4.42
CA ASP A 123 -14.16 4.61 -5.37
C ASP A 123 -13.42 5.88 -4.89
N GLU A 124 -14.14 6.86 -4.34
CA GLU A 124 -13.53 8.08 -3.76
C GLU A 124 -12.64 7.75 -2.55
N ILE A 125 -13.05 6.82 -1.68
CA ILE A 125 -12.22 6.37 -0.54
C ILE A 125 -10.93 5.69 -1.02
N VAL A 126 -11.01 4.86 -2.06
CA VAL A 126 -9.83 4.20 -2.65
C VAL A 126 -8.89 5.25 -3.24
N GLU A 127 -9.42 6.22 -3.99
CA GLU A 127 -8.62 7.31 -4.57
C GLU A 127 -7.95 8.16 -3.49
N LEU A 128 -8.70 8.59 -2.46
CA LEU A 128 -8.17 9.38 -1.35
C LEU A 128 -7.10 8.61 -0.56
N THR A 129 -7.25 7.30 -0.41
CA THR A 129 -6.26 6.46 0.27
C THR A 129 -4.98 6.36 -0.54
N GLY A 130 -5.09 6.15 -1.87
CA GLY A 130 -3.95 6.19 -2.78
C GLY A 130 -3.22 7.54 -2.75
N ALA A 131 -3.97 8.64 -2.76
CA ALA A 131 -3.41 10.00 -2.68
C ALA A 131 -2.64 10.23 -1.36
N ARG A 132 -3.18 9.79 -0.22
CA ARG A 132 -2.51 9.89 1.10
C ARG A 132 -1.22 9.08 1.15
N GLN A 133 -1.23 7.87 0.59
CA GLN A 133 -0.04 7.04 0.53
C GLN A 133 1.04 7.69 -0.35
N ASN A 134 0.65 8.25 -1.49
CA ASN A 134 1.56 8.98 -2.38
C ASN A 134 2.20 10.18 -1.69
N ILE A 135 1.42 11.02 -1.01
CA ILE A 135 1.94 12.16 -0.23
C ILE A 135 2.91 11.68 0.84
N THR A 136 2.57 10.62 1.56
CA THR A 136 3.44 10.05 2.61
C THR A 136 4.76 9.57 2.03
N ASN A 137 4.74 8.91 0.86
CA ASN A 137 5.95 8.45 0.17
C ASN A 137 6.81 9.62 -0.31
N VAL A 138 6.21 10.67 -0.86
CA VAL A 138 6.94 11.88 -1.30
C VAL A 138 7.57 12.61 -0.12
N LEU A 139 6.85 12.76 1.00
CA LEU A 139 7.38 13.38 2.22
C LEU A 139 8.53 12.56 2.82
N HIS A 140 8.38 11.24 2.81
CA HIS A 140 9.39 10.30 3.26
C HIS A 140 10.67 10.37 2.41
N GLN A 141 10.53 10.30 1.08
CA GLN A 141 11.66 10.46 0.16
C GLN A 141 12.34 11.82 0.32
N ARG A 142 11.56 12.89 0.51
CA ARG A 142 12.11 14.22 0.81
C ARG A 142 12.94 14.18 2.08
N ALA A 143 12.43 13.60 3.16
CA ALA A 143 13.13 13.49 4.44
C ALA A 143 14.47 12.74 4.30
N LEU A 144 14.50 11.64 3.52
CA LEU A 144 15.72 10.88 3.25
C LEU A 144 16.80 11.67 2.51
N GLY A 145 16.41 12.69 1.73
CA GLY A 145 17.36 13.55 1.00
C GLY A 145 17.73 14.84 1.72
N LEU A 146 17.14 15.15 2.88
CA LEU A 146 17.56 16.34 3.63
C LEU A 146 18.91 16.05 4.28
N ASP A 147 19.86 16.94 4.07
CA ASP A 147 21.21 16.85 4.62
C ASP A 147 21.37 17.89 5.76
N PRO A 148 21.43 17.45 7.03
CA PRO A 148 21.63 18.33 8.17
C PRO A 148 22.95 19.12 8.10
N ALA A 149 24.01 18.56 7.52
CA ALA A 149 25.35 19.16 7.51
C ALA A 149 25.41 20.44 6.68
N ILE A 150 24.53 20.60 5.69
CA ILE A 150 24.42 21.82 4.86
C ILE A 150 23.22 22.70 5.24
N GLY A 151 22.68 22.54 6.46
CA GLY A 151 21.55 23.33 6.94
C GLY A 151 20.19 22.84 6.41
N GLY A 152 20.05 21.55 6.12
CA GLY A 152 18.79 20.95 5.65
C GLY A 152 18.56 21.07 4.14
N GLY A 153 19.63 21.25 3.36
CA GLY A 153 19.56 21.23 1.91
C GLY A 153 19.10 19.87 1.37
N PHE A 154 18.32 19.87 0.30
CA PHE A 154 17.80 18.63 -0.30
C PHE A 154 18.74 18.11 -1.39
N ARG A 155 19.14 16.84 -1.27
CA ARG A 155 19.98 16.12 -2.23
C ARG A 155 19.16 15.00 -2.89
N ALA A 156 18.73 15.26 -4.12
CA ALA A 156 17.88 14.33 -4.87
C ALA A 156 18.55 12.97 -5.13
N ALA A 157 19.88 12.97 -5.34
CA ALA A 157 20.64 11.74 -5.57
C ALA A 157 20.60 10.83 -4.33
N GLU A 158 20.88 11.38 -3.16
CA GLU A 158 20.84 10.67 -1.88
C GLU A 158 19.42 10.16 -1.56
N ALA A 159 18.39 10.97 -1.79
CA ALA A 159 17.00 10.52 -1.65
C ALA A 159 16.68 9.30 -2.53
N ALA A 160 17.13 9.32 -3.79
CA ALA A 160 16.89 8.22 -4.71
C ALA A 160 17.68 6.96 -4.33
N THR A 161 18.92 7.11 -3.86
CA THR A 161 19.74 6.00 -3.34
C THR A 161 19.11 5.39 -2.10
N ALA A 162 18.63 6.20 -1.16
CA ALA A 162 17.92 5.75 0.03
C ALA A 162 16.68 4.92 -0.33
N THR A 163 15.85 5.38 -1.28
CA THR A 163 14.66 4.64 -1.73
C THR A 163 15.02 3.27 -2.34
N ARG A 164 16.10 3.19 -3.13
CA ARG A 164 16.60 1.90 -3.64
C ARG A 164 17.09 1.00 -2.52
N LEU A 165 17.78 1.57 -1.53
CA LEU A 165 18.27 0.85 -0.37
C LEU A 165 17.12 0.30 0.49
N GLU A 166 16.08 1.09 0.74
CA GLU A 166 14.86 0.63 1.44
C GLU A 166 14.21 -0.55 0.72
N SER A 167 14.15 -0.48 -0.61
CA SER A 167 13.62 -1.56 -1.45
C SER A 167 14.46 -2.83 -1.34
N ALA A 168 15.79 -2.70 -1.29
CA ALA A 168 16.72 -3.82 -1.13
C ALA A 168 16.70 -4.43 0.27
N LEU A 169 16.45 -3.62 1.31
CA LEU A 169 16.42 -4.06 2.70
C LEU A 169 15.03 -4.54 3.14
N GLY A 170 13.96 -4.15 2.45
CA GLY A 170 12.59 -4.40 2.89
C GLY A 170 12.22 -3.64 4.17
N THR A 171 12.92 -2.54 4.49
CA THR A 171 12.68 -1.74 5.68
C THR A 171 12.76 -0.26 5.37
N ARG A 172 12.06 0.56 6.15
CA ARG A 172 12.16 2.01 6.07
C ARG A 172 13.39 2.51 6.81
N LEU A 173 14.06 3.47 6.21
CA LEU A 173 15.18 4.20 6.76
C LEU A 173 14.72 5.57 7.25
N VAL A 174 15.49 6.15 8.15
CA VAL A 174 15.38 7.56 8.52
C VAL A 174 16.73 8.23 8.31
N ARG A 175 16.76 9.55 8.20
CA ARG A 175 18.03 10.28 8.20
C ARG A 175 18.75 10.09 9.52
N ASP A 176 20.06 9.85 9.44
CA ASP A 176 20.90 9.84 10.63
C ASP A 176 21.03 11.26 11.18
N VAL A 177 20.60 11.46 12.42
CA VAL A 177 20.67 12.74 13.14
C VAL A 177 21.98 12.91 13.90
N THR A 178 22.79 11.86 13.99
CA THR A 178 24.08 11.86 14.70
C THR A 178 25.24 12.32 13.81
N ASP A 179 25.01 12.50 12.51
CA ASP A 179 26.02 12.85 11.51
C ASP A 179 27.13 11.77 11.35
N THR A 180 26.83 10.54 11.76
CA THR A 180 27.75 9.41 11.65
C THR A 180 27.71 8.78 10.27
N GLY A 181 26.53 8.70 9.66
CA GLY A 181 26.33 8.27 8.29
C GLY A 181 25.18 9.02 7.65
N ASP A 182 24.65 8.45 6.58
CA ASP A 182 23.54 9.02 5.84
C ASP A 182 22.19 8.66 6.44
N TRP A 183 21.98 7.38 6.74
CA TRP A 183 20.67 6.87 7.16
C TRP A 183 20.80 5.85 8.27
N MET A 184 19.68 5.59 8.94
CA MET A 184 19.57 4.62 10.01
C MET A 184 18.32 3.76 9.83
N ASP A 185 18.43 2.44 10.08
CA ASP A 185 17.29 1.54 10.13
C ASP A 185 16.63 1.53 11.53
N THR A 186 15.48 0.85 11.65
CA THR A 186 14.77 0.69 12.93
C THR A 186 15.56 -0.10 13.99
N GLY A 187 16.58 -0.86 13.56
CA GLY A 187 17.50 -1.59 14.43
C GLY A 187 18.70 -0.76 14.90
N GLY A 188 18.78 0.53 14.52
CA GLY A 188 19.89 1.41 14.86
C GLY A 188 21.15 1.21 14.00
N ARG A 189 21.07 0.45 12.90
CA ARG A 189 22.20 0.31 11.98
C ARG A 189 22.31 1.56 11.14
N ILE A 190 23.53 2.08 11.03
CA ILE A 190 23.86 3.28 10.28
C ILE A 190 24.47 2.89 8.93
N TYR A 191 23.96 3.52 7.88
CA TYR A 191 24.33 3.33 6.49
C TYR A 191 24.94 4.62 5.96
N ASP A 192 26.01 4.50 5.19
CA ASP A 192 26.66 5.63 4.53
C ASP A 192 26.87 5.27 3.06
N ALA A 193 26.50 6.14 2.13
CA ALA A 193 26.49 5.82 0.70
C ALA A 193 27.65 6.43 -0.07
N VAL A 194 28.07 5.68 -1.09
CA VAL A 194 28.94 6.14 -2.16
C VAL A 194 28.22 5.97 -3.48
N GLY A 195 28.02 7.09 -4.18
CA GLY A 195 27.41 7.13 -5.50
C GLY A 195 25.88 7.25 -5.49
N PRO A 196 25.26 7.21 -6.68
CA PRO A 196 25.91 7.01 -7.98
C PRO A 196 26.68 8.25 -8.46
N ALA A 197 27.82 8.03 -9.11
CA ALA A 197 28.62 9.09 -9.71
C ALA A 197 28.25 9.26 -11.20
N PRO A 198 27.90 10.47 -11.67
CA PRO A 198 27.70 10.71 -13.09
C PRO A 198 28.96 10.35 -13.88
N SER A 199 28.79 9.63 -15.00
CA SER A 199 29.92 9.05 -15.73
C SER A 199 30.95 10.08 -16.22
N GLN A 200 30.53 11.33 -16.47
CA GLN A 200 31.43 12.42 -16.86
C GLN A 200 32.35 12.93 -15.74
N TYR A 201 32.00 12.63 -14.48
CA TYR A 201 32.77 13.02 -13.29
C TYR A 201 33.36 11.82 -12.56
N PHE A 202 33.19 10.61 -13.11
CA PHE A 202 33.71 9.41 -12.48
C PHE A 202 35.24 9.43 -12.49
N ASN A 203 35.81 9.25 -11.31
CA ASN A 203 37.24 9.02 -11.11
C ASN A 203 37.38 7.79 -10.21
N LEU A 204 38.01 6.73 -10.72
CA LEU A 204 38.13 5.47 -10.00
C LEU A 204 38.84 5.64 -8.65
N ALA A 205 39.95 6.38 -8.61
CA ALA A 205 40.74 6.56 -7.39
C ALA A 205 39.98 7.36 -6.32
N SER A 206 39.26 8.42 -6.71
CA SER A 206 38.42 9.17 -5.78
C SER A 206 37.24 8.34 -5.30
N PHE A 207 36.59 7.59 -6.18
CA PHE A 207 35.44 6.76 -5.82
C PHE A 207 35.80 5.65 -4.84
N THR A 208 36.89 4.90 -5.10
CA THR A 208 37.37 3.86 -4.19
C THR A 208 37.98 4.45 -2.92
N GLY A 209 38.57 5.64 -2.99
CA GLY A 209 38.95 6.44 -1.82
C GLY A 209 37.78 6.69 -0.89
N SER A 210 36.65 7.20 -1.42
CA SER A 210 35.43 7.41 -0.63
C SER A 210 34.91 6.11 -0.02
N ILE A 211 34.94 4.99 -0.75
CA ILE A 211 34.54 3.68 -0.19
C ILE A 211 35.39 3.34 1.05
N ASN A 212 36.70 3.54 0.99
CA ASN A 212 37.57 3.31 2.16
C ASN A 212 37.21 4.26 3.30
N ASP A 213 37.03 5.54 3.02
CA ASP A 213 36.74 6.54 4.04
C ASP A 213 35.47 6.16 4.83
N HIS A 214 34.41 5.71 4.14
CA HIS A 214 33.18 5.24 4.79
C HIS A 214 33.34 3.88 5.48
N LEU A 215 34.13 2.95 4.90
CA LEU A 215 34.41 1.68 5.56
C LEU A 215 35.12 1.91 6.90
N TYR A 216 36.09 2.81 6.98
CA TYR A 216 36.85 3.04 8.20
C TYR A 216 36.22 4.08 9.14
N LYS A 217 35.13 4.73 8.72
CA LYS A 217 34.35 5.66 9.54
C LYS A 217 33.76 4.93 10.75
N GLN A 218 34.07 5.43 11.94
CA GLN A 218 33.56 4.87 13.19
C GLN A 218 32.05 5.10 13.29
N GLY A 219 31.31 4.05 13.70
CA GLY A 219 29.86 4.10 13.86
C GLY A 219 29.05 3.79 12.59
N VAL A 220 29.66 3.79 11.40
CA VAL A 220 29.01 3.29 10.18
C VAL A 220 29.00 1.76 10.17
N HIS A 221 27.83 1.16 10.04
CA HIS A 221 27.65 -0.30 10.08
C HIS A 221 27.73 -0.93 8.69
N ARG A 222 27.20 -0.23 7.69
CA ARG A 222 27.13 -0.68 6.30
C ARG A 222 27.49 0.46 5.35
N VAL A 223 28.30 0.15 4.35
CA VAL A 223 28.63 1.08 3.26
C VAL A 223 27.85 0.67 2.03
N VAL A 224 27.09 1.60 1.48
CA VAL A 224 26.21 1.36 0.34
C VAL A 224 26.91 1.87 -0.91
N VAL A 225 27.20 0.99 -1.85
CA VAL A 225 27.80 1.37 -3.13
C VAL A 225 26.73 1.31 -4.20
N ASP A 226 26.32 2.47 -4.69
CA ASP A 226 25.24 2.59 -5.66
C ASP A 226 25.79 2.81 -7.07
N PHE A 227 25.62 1.80 -7.93
CA PHE A 227 26.05 1.82 -9.33
C PHE A 227 24.98 2.32 -10.29
N THR A 228 23.81 2.74 -9.81
CA THR A 228 22.67 3.10 -10.66
C THR A 228 23.05 4.17 -11.69
N GLY A 229 22.94 3.84 -12.98
CA GLY A 229 23.23 4.74 -14.09
C GLY A 229 24.72 4.96 -14.38
N MET A 230 25.62 4.21 -13.73
CA MET A 230 27.03 4.19 -14.08
C MET A 230 27.26 3.35 -15.34
N LYS A 231 28.32 3.67 -16.09
CA LYS A 231 28.79 2.86 -17.22
C LYS A 231 29.30 1.51 -16.75
N SER A 232 29.08 0.47 -17.55
CA SER A 232 29.55 -0.90 -17.29
C SER A 232 31.06 -0.98 -17.08
N GLU A 233 31.85 -0.18 -17.79
CA GLU A 233 33.31 -0.16 -17.61
C GLU A 233 33.70 0.35 -16.21
N HIS A 234 33.01 1.38 -15.71
CA HIS A 234 33.24 1.93 -14.38
C HIS A 234 32.79 0.94 -13.29
N ILE A 235 31.63 0.30 -13.49
CA ILE A 235 31.11 -0.72 -12.58
C ILE A 235 32.12 -1.87 -12.46
N SER A 236 32.63 -2.37 -13.59
CA SER A 236 33.62 -3.45 -13.61
C SER A 236 34.90 -3.08 -12.85
N GLN A 237 35.43 -1.88 -13.07
CA GLN A 237 36.61 -1.39 -12.36
C GLN A 237 36.41 -1.29 -10.85
N VAL A 238 35.24 -0.81 -10.40
CA VAL A 238 34.94 -0.75 -8.97
C VAL A 238 34.71 -2.16 -8.41
N GLN A 239 34.01 -3.04 -9.12
CA GLN A 239 33.79 -4.43 -8.69
C GLN A 239 35.11 -5.21 -8.54
N GLU A 240 36.08 -5.01 -9.44
CA GLU A 240 37.42 -5.58 -9.30
C GLU A 240 38.08 -5.12 -7.99
N TYR A 241 38.00 -3.81 -7.70
CA TYR A 241 38.49 -3.27 -6.44
C TYR A 241 37.77 -3.85 -5.21
N LEU A 242 36.43 -3.93 -5.24
CA LEU A 242 35.65 -4.51 -4.15
C LEU A 242 35.97 -5.98 -3.91
N GLY A 243 36.23 -6.74 -4.98
CA GLY A 243 36.65 -8.15 -4.91
C GLY A 243 38.02 -8.36 -4.26
N ALA A 244 38.88 -7.34 -4.28
CA ALA A 244 40.20 -7.37 -3.64
C ALA A 244 40.18 -6.97 -2.15
N LEU A 245 39.06 -6.46 -1.63
CA LEU A 245 38.92 -6.11 -0.22
C LEU A 245 38.95 -7.35 0.69
N SER A 246 39.23 -7.13 1.98
CA SER A 246 39.16 -8.21 2.97
C SER A 246 37.73 -8.74 3.11
N GLN A 247 37.57 -10.01 3.50
CA GLN A 247 36.24 -10.59 3.72
C GLN A 247 35.43 -9.82 4.78
N SER A 248 36.11 -9.26 5.79
CA SER A 248 35.50 -8.40 6.79
C SER A 248 34.89 -7.14 6.17
N ASP A 249 35.63 -6.46 5.30
CA ASP A 249 35.16 -5.24 4.64
C ASP A 249 34.05 -5.56 3.64
N GLN A 250 34.20 -6.63 2.86
CA GLN A 250 33.17 -7.10 1.93
C GLN A 250 31.84 -7.37 2.64
N SER A 251 31.87 -7.94 3.85
CA SER A 251 30.66 -8.21 4.63
C SER A 251 29.89 -6.96 5.08
N ARG A 252 30.53 -5.79 4.99
CA ARG A 252 29.94 -4.48 5.33
C ARG A 252 29.40 -3.74 4.11
N LEU A 253 29.64 -4.24 2.89
CA LEU A 253 29.17 -3.61 1.66
C LEU A 253 27.73 -4.02 1.34
N LEU A 254 26.97 -3.07 0.82
CA LEU A 254 25.67 -3.29 0.18
C LEU A 254 25.72 -2.68 -1.21
N ILE A 255 25.57 -3.51 -2.24
CA ILE A 255 25.70 -3.08 -3.63
C ILE A 255 24.32 -2.89 -4.23
N LEU A 256 24.09 -1.72 -4.85
CA LEU A 256 22.86 -1.39 -5.57
C LEU A 256 23.16 -1.17 -7.05
N GLY A 257 22.23 -1.57 -7.93
CA GLY A 257 22.30 -1.22 -9.35
C GLY A 257 23.46 -1.85 -10.15
N ALA A 258 24.00 -2.98 -9.69
CA ALA A 258 25.15 -3.66 -10.31
C ALA A 258 24.83 -4.49 -11.58
N ASN A 259 23.59 -4.43 -12.09
CA ASN A 259 23.08 -5.27 -13.18
C ASN A 259 23.30 -4.65 -14.56
#